data_AF-A0A1V8TXA7-F1
#
_entry.id   AF-A0A1V8TXA7-F1
#
_cell.length_a   1.000
_cell.length_b   1.000
_cell.length_c   1.000
_cell.angle_alpha   90.00
_cell.angle_beta   90.00
_cell.angle_gamma   90.00
#
_symmetry.space_group_name_H-M   'P 1'
#
loop_
_entity.id
_entity.type
_entity.pdbx_description
1 polymer ?
#
loop_
_entity_poly.entity_id
_entity_poly.type
_entity_poly.pdbx_seq_one_letter_code
_entity_poly.pdbx_strand_id
1 'polypeptide(L)'
;MPLLFNMSEEESFTLLVRLMHRYNLRSLFEPEMPGLHLRLYQFERLLEDTEPALYVHLRQRNVGPQLYATQWFLTLFAYRFPLQLVLRIYDLVFSEGLTAILKFGLVLLQRNKESILGMKDMAALTTFLKEKLFDVYIDRSPTASSLLDSGFFGSVSGGADKELYRADDLVRDASSVPVSEEALALYTSEWEESQRTLLASAAELDGLRTSNASLTSQVKALESRAQAHDSEHVGIASDLVRLKVENDTLADENEGLKLQVEQLRQVVDSQPAEVESKLREEMERILARNIEVQNENRGLKEEVGEMEGVLVEVKMSLAQTQSDHDALKQRWSSVQAMLNNK
;
A
#
# COMPACT_ATOMS: atom_id res chain seq x y z
N MET A 1 47.73 35.02 0.66
CA MET A 1 48.33 36.34 0.99
C MET A 1 49.62 36.22 1.79
N PRO A 2 49.73 35.46 2.90
CA PRO A 2 50.95 35.44 3.72
C PRO A 2 52.22 35.04 2.94
N LEU A 3 52.14 34.05 2.05
CA LEU A 3 53.29 33.60 1.25
C LEU A 3 53.73 34.67 0.23
N LEU A 4 52.79 35.17 -0.58
CA LEU A 4 53.05 36.18 -1.61
C LEU A 4 53.61 37.51 -1.08
N PHE A 5 53.37 37.83 0.19
CA PHE A 5 53.96 39.04 0.79
C PHE A 5 55.43 38.87 1.19
N ASN A 6 55.95 37.64 1.26
CA ASN A 6 57.30 37.36 1.74
C ASN A 6 58.23 36.76 0.67
N MET A 7 57.71 36.31 -0.46
CA MET A 7 58.50 35.70 -1.54
C MET A 7 57.88 35.93 -2.92
N SER A 8 58.61 35.60 -3.98
CA SER A 8 58.11 35.71 -5.35
C SER A 8 56.90 34.79 -5.61
N GLU A 9 56.17 35.03 -6.70
CA GLU A 9 55.01 34.21 -7.08
C GLU A 9 55.39 32.73 -7.28
N GLU A 10 56.51 32.46 -7.96
CA GLU A 10 56.99 31.11 -8.24
C GLU A 10 57.36 30.35 -6.94
N GLU A 11 58.07 31.02 -6.03
CA GLU A 11 58.43 30.46 -4.73
C GLU A 11 57.18 30.22 -3.87
N SER A 12 56.24 31.18 -3.88
CA SER A 12 54.97 31.08 -3.14
C SER A 12 54.15 29.88 -3.60
N PHE A 13 54.05 29.67 -4.92
CA PHE A 13 53.37 28.53 -5.49
C PHE A 13 54.07 27.22 -5.12
N THR A 14 55.40 27.17 -5.23
CA THR A 14 56.19 25.99 -4.87
C THR A 14 55.99 25.61 -3.40
N LEU A 15 55.98 26.60 -2.50
CA LEU A 15 55.76 26.38 -1.08
C LEU A 15 54.32 25.96 -0.78
N LEU A 16 53.32 26.52 -1.48
CA LEU A 16 51.93 26.10 -1.37
C LEU A 16 51.76 24.63 -1.78
N VAL A 17 52.36 24.21 -2.89
CA VAL A 17 52.33 22.80 -3.33
C VAL A 17 52.96 21.89 -2.26
N ARG A 18 54.08 22.31 -1.65
CA ARG A 18 54.69 21.58 -0.53
C ARG A 18 53.77 21.53 0.69
N LEU A 19 53.10 22.62 1.07
CA LEU A 19 52.11 22.62 2.16
C LEU A 19 50.97 21.63 1.89
N MET A 20 50.43 21.63 0.66
CA MET A 20 49.32 20.75 0.29
C MET A 20 49.70 19.27 0.34
N HIS A 21 50.90 18.90 -0.14
CA HIS A 21 51.30 17.50 -0.27
C HIS A 21 52.20 17.00 0.86
N ARG A 22 53.27 17.72 1.22
CA ARG A 22 54.26 17.28 2.22
C ARG A 22 53.75 17.47 3.65
N TYR A 23 53.07 18.59 3.90
CA TYR A 23 52.47 18.88 5.22
C TYR A 23 51.04 18.36 5.34
N ASN A 24 50.53 17.69 4.30
CA ASN A 24 49.19 17.11 4.23
C ASN A 24 48.05 18.11 4.51
N LEU A 25 48.24 19.40 4.17
CA LEU A 25 47.20 20.42 4.31
C LEU A 25 45.98 20.11 3.44
N ARG A 26 46.17 19.42 2.31
CA ARG A 26 45.11 19.01 1.40
C ARG A 26 44.01 18.19 2.09
N SER A 27 44.36 17.34 3.05
CA SER A 27 43.40 16.49 3.78
C SER A 27 42.26 17.27 4.47
N LEU A 28 42.50 18.55 4.79
CA LEU A 28 41.48 19.43 5.38
C LEU A 28 40.43 19.90 4.37
N PHE A 29 40.73 19.81 3.07
CA PHE A 29 39.92 20.32 1.96
C PHE A 29 39.37 19.22 1.06
N GLU A 30 39.60 17.96 1.39
CA GLU A 30 38.98 16.83 0.68
C GLU A 30 37.45 16.87 0.84
N PRO A 31 36.68 16.25 -0.07
CA PRO A 31 35.24 16.14 0.08
C PRO A 31 34.87 15.62 1.47
N GLU A 32 33.82 16.17 2.09
CA GLU A 32 33.40 15.89 3.48
C GLU A 32 34.41 16.34 4.57
N MET A 33 35.57 16.86 4.16
CA MET A 33 36.63 17.41 5.02
C MET A 33 37.05 16.46 6.17
N PRO A 34 37.35 15.18 5.90
CA PRO A 34 37.67 14.20 6.95
C PRO A 34 38.89 14.62 7.76
N GLY A 35 39.93 15.17 7.11
CA GLY A 35 41.11 15.66 7.81
C GLY A 35 40.80 16.82 8.76
N LEU A 36 39.90 17.72 8.39
CA LEU A 36 39.45 18.80 9.28
C LEU A 36 38.71 18.25 10.49
N HIS A 37 37.78 17.32 10.28
CA HIS A 37 36.98 16.74 11.36
C HIS A 37 37.86 15.98 12.36
N LEU A 38 38.85 15.25 11.86
CA LEU A 38 39.89 14.62 12.68
C LEU A 38 40.68 15.65 13.49
N ARG A 39 41.16 16.75 12.88
CA ARG A 39 41.90 17.79 13.61
C ARG A 39 41.05 18.48 14.67
N LEU A 40 39.78 18.73 14.39
CA LEU A 40 38.85 19.31 15.37
C LEU A 40 38.59 18.34 16.54
N TYR A 41 38.46 17.04 16.27
CA TYR A 41 38.33 16.01 17.29
C TYR A 41 39.60 15.92 18.17
N GLN A 42 40.78 15.86 17.55
CA GLN A 42 42.06 15.88 18.26
C GLN A 42 42.21 17.13 19.13
N PHE A 43 41.81 18.29 18.61
CA PHE A 43 41.83 19.54 19.36
C PHE A 43 40.90 19.50 20.58
N GLU A 44 39.68 19.00 20.40
CA GLU A 44 38.72 18.83 21.49
C GLU A 44 39.26 17.90 22.57
N ARG A 45 39.87 16.79 22.17
CA ARG A 45 40.45 15.79 23.07
C ARG A 45 41.65 16.34 23.86
N LEU A 46 42.55 17.05 23.17
CA LEU A 46 43.66 17.74 23.83
C LEU A 46 43.16 18.78 24.84
N LEU A 47 42.10 19.52 24.51
CA LEU A 47 41.51 20.51 25.41
C LEU A 47 40.91 19.84 26.66
N GLU A 48 40.24 18.71 26.49
CA GLU A 48 39.69 17.96 27.62
C GLU A 48 40.77 17.43 28.56
N ASP A 49 41.88 16.92 28.00
CA ASP A 49 42.95 16.31 28.79
C ASP A 49 43.82 17.37 29.49
N THR A 50 44.02 18.54 28.87
CA THR A 50 44.87 19.61 29.41
C THR A 50 44.12 20.67 30.21
N GLU A 51 42.89 21.01 29.81
CA GLU A 51 42.05 22.04 30.43
C GLU A 51 40.59 21.58 30.57
N PRO A 52 40.32 20.56 31.42
CA PRO A 52 39.00 19.96 31.55
C PRO A 52 37.91 20.97 31.97
N ALA A 53 38.28 22.00 32.74
CA ALA A 53 37.35 23.05 33.14
C ALA A 53 36.83 23.86 31.94
N LEU A 54 37.71 24.18 30.97
CA LEU A 54 37.32 24.88 29.75
C LEU A 54 36.50 23.98 28.84
N TYR A 55 36.93 22.74 28.68
CA TYR A 55 36.21 21.74 27.91
C TYR A 55 34.76 21.58 28.40
N VAL A 56 34.57 21.32 29.69
CA VAL A 56 33.24 21.14 30.29
C VAL A 56 32.39 22.40 30.13
N HIS A 57 32.98 23.58 30.36
CA HIS A 57 32.27 24.85 30.22
C HIS A 57 31.77 25.11 28.81
N LEU A 58 32.63 24.87 27.80
CA LEU A 58 32.29 24.99 26.38
C LEU A 58 31.22 23.97 25.97
N ARG A 59 31.36 22.72 26.40
CA ARG A 59 30.41 21.64 26.10
C ARG A 59 29.03 21.90 26.71
N GLN A 60 28.97 22.37 27.95
CA GLN A 60 27.71 22.76 28.61
C GLN A 60 26.97 23.89 27.89
N ARG A 61 27.70 24.75 27.16
CA ARG A 61 27.14 25.85 26.36
C ARG A 61 26.93 25.47 24.89
N ASN A 62 27.08 24.20 24.54
CA ASN A 62 27.02 23.70 23.16
C ASN A 62 27.98 24.44 22.19
N VAL A 63 29.15 24.85 22.69
CA VAL A 63 30.19 25.50 21.87
C VAL A 63 31.28 24.48 21.53
N GLY A 64 31.03 23.69 20.47
CA GLY A 64 32.01 22.75 19.94
C GLY A 64 33.09 23.45 19.08
N PRO A 65 34.28 22.85 18.93
CA PRO A 65 35.36 23.40 18.08
C PRO A 65 34.94 23.69 16.64
N GLN A 66 33.96 22.97 16.11
CA GLN A 66 33.43 23.18 14.76
C GLN A 66 32.91 24.62 14.56
N LEU A 67 32.44 25.28 15.62
CA LEU A 67 31.86 26.62 15.57
C LEU A 67 32.89 27.74 15.50
N TYR A 68 34.11 27.53 16.03
CA TYR A 68 35.12 28.59 16.17
C TYR A 68 36.48 28.21 15.56
N ALA A 69 36.91 26.95 15.65
CA ALA A 69 38.25 26.53 15.26
C ALA A 69 38.37 26.12 13.79
N THR A 70 37.25 25.87 13.08
CA THR A 70 37.25 25.51 11.65
C THR A 70 38.10 26.46 10.81
N GLN A 71 37.96 27.78 11.02
CA GLN A 71 38.74 28.78 10.29
C GLN A 71 40.23 28.77 10.67
N TRP A 72 40.58 28.40 11.91
CA TRP A 72 41.97 28.32 12.36
C TRP A 72 42.74 27.28 11.56
N PHE A 73 42.14 26.10 11.36
CA PHE A 73 42.74 25.03 10.56
C PHE A 73 42.75 25.34 9.07
N LEU A 74 41.63 25.79 8.51
CA LEU A 74 41.53 26.02 7.06
C LEU A 74 42.38 27.20 6.58
N THR A 75 42.59 28.22 7.42
CA THR A 75 43.31 29.43 7.02
C THR A 75 44.67 29.57 7.69
N LEU A 76 45.06 28.62 8.54
CA LEU A 76 46.28 28.71 9.37
C LEU A 76 46.32 30.05 10.13
N PHE A 77 45.17 30.44 10.70
CA PHE A 77 44.92 31.74 11.35
C PHE A 77 45.03 32.99 10.44
N ALA A 78 45.19 32.86 9.12
CA ALA A 78 45.41 34.02 8.25
C ALA A 78 44.18 34.91 7.99
N TYR A 79 42.96 34.50 8.38
CA TYR A 79 41.73 35.19 7.97
C TYR A 79 41.41 36.48 8.71
N ARG A 80 41.50 36.49 10.05
CA ARG A 80 41.07 37.64 10.88
C ARG A 80 42.18 38.23 11.75
N PHE A 81 43.36 37.61 11.76
CA PHE A 81 44.40 37.94 12.73
C PHE A 81 45.53 38.78 12.14
N PRO A 82 46.23 39.59 12.95
CA PRO A 82 47.31 40.45 12.50
C PRO A 82 48.40 39.65 11.78
N LEU A 83 48.85 40.16 10.62
CA LEU A 83 49.80 39.46 9.75
C LEU A 83 51.11 39.10 10.49
N GLN A 84 51.59 39.93 11.41
CA GLN A 84 52.78 39.65 12.22
C GLN A 84 52.63 38.34 13.02
N LEU A 85 51.47 38.10 13.63
CA LEU A 85 51.18 36.88 14.38
C LEU A 85 51.03 35.68 13.44
N VAL A 86 50.35 35.88 12.32
CA VAL A 86 50.17 34.82 11.30
C VAL A 86 51.51 34.34 10.77
N LEU A 87 52.47 35.24 10.52
CA LEU A 87 53.81 34.84 10.05
C LEU A 87 54.57 34.00 11.09
N ARG A 88 54.50 34.39 12.37
CA ARG A 88 55.06 33.57 13.45
C ARG A 88 54.40 32.20 13.58
N ILE A 89 53.09 32.11 13.32
CA ILE A 89 52.39 30.81 13.25
C ILE A 89 52.93 29.97 12.09
N TYR A 90 53.13 30.57 10.92
CA TYR A 90 53.68 29.90 9.75
C TYR A 90 55.11 29.39 9.99
N ASP A 91 55.94 30.15 10.70
CA ASP A 91 57.30 29.72 11.07
C ASP A 91 57.26 28.39 11.83
N LEU A 92 56.36 28.24 12.80
CA LEU A 92 56.20 26.99 13.54
C LEU A 92 55.52 25.89 12.71
N VAL A 93 54.58 26.23 11.82
CA VAL A 93 53.98 25.26 10.88
C VAL A 93 55.03 24.67 9.94
N PHE A 94 56.00 25.45 9.48
CA PHE A 94 57.09 24.94 8.65
C PHE A 94 58.11 24.11 9.45
N SER A 95 58.29 24.41 10.74
CA SER A 95 59.20 23.66 11.61
C SER A 95 58.61 22.33 12.07
N GLU A 96 57.37 22.34 12.56
CA GLU A 96 56.74 21.21 13.27
C GLU A 96 55.53 20.61 12.54
N GLY A 97 55.05 21.25 11.48
CA GLY A 97 53.88 20.83 10.72
C GLY A 97 52.55 21.35 11.26
N LEU A 98 51.44 20.74 10.82
CA LEU A 98 50.09 21.21 11.15
C LEU A 98 49.71 21.01 12.62
N THR A 99 50.49 20.25 13.39
CA THR A 99 50.36 20.14 14.85
C THR A 99 50.59 21.48 15.55
N ALA A 100 51.34 22.40 14.94
CA ALA A 100 51.49 23.77 15.43
C ALA A 100 50.14 24.49 15.61
N ILE A 101 49.16 24.23 14.73
CA ILE A 101 47.83 24.83 14.83
C ILE A 101 47.09 24.37 16.10
N LEU A 102 47.28 23.10 16.49
CA LEU A 102 46.74 22.57 17.75
C LEU A 102 47.39 23.26 18.95
N LYS A 103 48.71 23.44 18.93
CA LYS A 103 49.47 24.13 19.98
C LYS A 103 48.99 25.57 20.15
N PHE A 104 48.92 26.35 19.07
CA PHE A 104 48.43 27.73 19.11
C PHE A 104 46.99 27.81 19.60
N GLY A 105 46.10 26.96 19.07
CA GLY A 105 44.70 26.93 19.52
C GLY A 105 44.58 26.67 21.02
N LEU A 106 45.37 25.73 21.55
CA LEU A 106 45.29 25.36 22.97
C LEU A 106 45.83 26.46 23.88
N VAL A 107 46.98 27.03 23.53
CA VAL A 107 47.55 28.16 24.26
C VAL A 107 46.62 29.37 24.27
N LEU A 108 46.00 29.67 23.14
CA LEU A 108 45.05 30.79 23.05
C LEU A 108 43.86 30.58 23.99
N LEU A 109 43.35 29.35 24.12
CA LEU A 109 42.30 29.05 25.10
C LEU A 109 42.80 29.12 26.54
N GLN A 110 43.98 28.57 26.84
CA GLN A 110 44.60 28.61 28.18
C GLN A 110 44.83 30.04 28.66
N ARG A 111 45.38 30.89 27.80
CA ARG A 111 45.66 32.31 28.09
C ARG A 111 44.39 33.13 28.29
N ASN A 112 43.27 32.69 27.71
CA ASN A 112 41.95 33.34 27.83
C ASN A 112 41.02 32.64 28.84
N LYS A 113 41.53 31.72 29.66
CA LYS A 113 40.72 30.83 30.51
C LYS A 113 39.71 31.56 31.38
N GLU A 114 40.16 32.57 32.12
CA GLU A 114 39.29 33.34 33.03
C GLU A 114 38.17 34.07 32.29
N SER A 115 38.50 34.71 31.17
CA SER A 115 37.53 35.40 30.30
C SER A 115 36.48 34.42 29.76
N ILE A 116 36.92 33.26 29.28
CA ILE A 116 36.03 32.22 28.73
C ILE A 116 35.10 31.68 29.80
N LEU A 117 35.62 31.32 30.98
CA LEU A 117 34.83 30.79 32.10
C LEU A 117 33.84 31.82 32.67
N GLY A 118 34.16 33.12 32.57
CA GLY A 118 33.25 34.21 32.94
C GLY A 118 32.05 34.36 32.00
N MET A 119 32.14 33.91 30.75
CA MET A 119 31.08 34.05 29.76
C MET A 119 30.03 32.93 29.90
N LYS A 120 28.76 33.33 30.05
CA LYS A 120 27.63 32.40 30.18
C LYS A 120 26.87 32.19 28.88
N ASP A 121 26.87 33.19 28.01
CA ASP A 121 26.11 33.18 26.76
C ASP A 121 26.90 32.53 25.61
N MET A 122 26.21 31.70 24.82
CA MET A 122 26.79 30.94 23.70
C MET A 122 27.22 31.85 22.54
N ALA A 123 26.42 32.88 22.23
CA ALA A 123 26.74 33.82 21.15
C ALA A 123 27.92 34.70 21.53
N ALA A 124 27.91 35.30 22.72
CA ALA A 124 29.03 36.09 23.23
C ALA A 124 30.35 35.29 23.27
N LEU A 125 30.28 34.03 23.74
CA LEU A 125 31.45 33.15 23.79
C LEU A 125 31.97 32.82 22.39
N THR A 126 31.09 32.50 21.45
CA THR A 126 31.49 32.21 20.05
C THR A 126 32.12 33.43 19.38
N THR A 127 31.58 34.63 19.61
CA THR A 127 32.15 35.88 19.10
C THR A 127 33.52 36.16 19.70
N PHE A 128 33.67 35.99 21.01
CA PHE A 128 34.95 36.16 21.70
C PHE A 128 36.03 35.22 21.14
N LEU A 129 35.70 33.93 20.95
CA LEU A 129 36.62 32.94 20.37
C LEU A 129 37.02 33.25 18.92
N LYS A 130 36.19 34.00 18.18
CA LYS A 130 36.48 34.37 16.78
C LYS A 130 37.28 35.65 16.65
N GLU A 131 37.06 36.60 17.55
CA GLU A 131 37.52 37.99 17.34
C GLU A 131 38.59 38.43 18.34
N LYS A 132 38.59 37.92 19.58
CA LYS A 132 39.35 38.51 20.70
C LYS A 132 40.40 37.59 21.32
N LEU A 133 40.65 36.42 20.73
CA LEU A 133 41.58 35.45 21.31
C LEU A 133 43.01 35.96 21.41
N PHE A 134 43.45 36.76 20.43
CA PHE A 134 44.81 37.27 20.39
C PHE A 134 45.00 38.51 21.27
N ASP A 135 43.93 39.11 21.80
CA ASP A 135 43.98 40.33 22.61
C ASP A 135 44.86 40.18 23.86
N VAL A 136 45.04 38.95 24.36
CA VAL A 136 45.93 38.64 25.49
C VAL A 136 47.39 38.94 25.18
N TYR A 137 47.77 38.88 23.90
CA TYR A 137 49.12 39.18 23.44
C TYR A 137 49.31 40.63 23.01
N ILE A 138 48.29 41.48 23.12
CA ILE A 138 48.46 42.93 22.90
C ILE A 138 49.44 43.47 23.95
N ASP A 139 50.45 44.18 23.46
CA ASP A 139 51.39 44.94 24.26
C ASP A 139 50.74 46.22 24.75
N ARG A 140 50.35 46.22 26.02
CA ARG A 140 49.70 47.37 26.68
C ARG A 140 50.70 48.49 27.02
N SER A 141 52.00 48.25 26.89
CA SER A 141 53.05 49.24 27.17
C SER A 141 54.23 49.08 26.20
N PRO A 142 54.08 49.49 24.93
CA PRO A 142 55.10 49.27 23.91
C PRO A 142 56.37 50.06 24.23
N THR A 143 57.51 49.36 24.29
CA THR A 143 58.81 50.01 24.45
C THR A 143 59.30 50.60 23.12
N ALA A 144 60.18 51.61 23.17
CA ALA A 144 60.76 52.22 21.97
C ALA A 144 61.45 51.21 21.05
N SER A 145 62.07 50.16 21.61
CA SER A 145 62.64 49.03 20.87
C SER A 145 61.58 48.19 20.16
N SER A 146 60.47 47.88 20.82
CA SER A 146 59.37 47.09 20.24
C SER A 146 58.66 47.84 19.09
N LEU A 147 58.62 49.17 19.16
CA LEU A 147 58.10 50.01 18.08
C LEU A 147 59.02 50.01 16.84
N LEU A 148 60.34 49.96 17.04
CA LEU A 148 61.31 49.92 15.94
C LEU A 148 61.29 48.57 15.21
N ASP A 149 61.16 47.46 15.94
CA ASP A 149 61.09 46.10 15.38
C ASP A 149 59.82 45.89 14.53
N SER A 150 58.74 46.61 14.87
CA SER A 150 57.49 46.62 14.09
C SER A 150 57.59 47.36 12.73
N GLY A 151 58.73 47.99 12.42
CA GLY A 151 58.91 49.00 11.36
C GLY A 151 58.50 48.60 9.93
N PHE A 152 58.38 47.31 9.62
CA PHE A 152 57.89 46.82 8.34
C PHE A 152 56.35 46.68 8.30
N PHE A 153 55.73 46.14 9.35
CA PHE A 153 54.28 45.96 9.45
C PHE A 153 53.55 47.23 9.94
N GLY A 154 54.26 48.12 10.64
CA GLY A 154 53.71 49.35 11.20
C GLY A 154 53.47 50.46 10.16
N SER A 155 53.87 50.31 8.90
CA SER A 155 53.89 51.45 7.95
C SER A 155 52.94 51.37 6.75
N VAL A 156 52.28 50.24 6.46
CA VAL A 156 51.67 50.05 5.11
C VAL A 156 50.15 50.24 5.03
N SER A 157 49.45 50.49 6.14
CA SER A 157 48.01 50.82 6.09
C SER A 157 47.63 51.85 7.14
N GLY A 158 47.46 53.10 6.72
CA GLY A 158 46.86 54.13 7.54
C GLY A 158 45.40 53.80 7.85
N GLY A 159 45.10 53.56 9.12
CA GLY A 159 43.72 53.46 9.62
C GLY A 159 43.55 52.49 10.79
N ALA A 160 43.21 53.06 11.95
CA ALA A 160 42.64 52.46 13.16
C ALA A 160 43.45 51.35 13.88
N ASP A 161 43.89 51.67 15.10
CA ASP A 161 44.44 50.79 16.13
C ASP A 161 45.65 49.93 15.75
N LYS A 162 46.84 50.55 15.82
CA LYS A 162 48.13 49.85 15.84
C LYS A 162 48.33 49.14 17.18
N GLU A 163 47.56 48.09 17.40
CA GLU A 163 47.83 47.16 18.48
C GLU A 163 49.13 46.42 18.16
N LEU A 164 50.14 46.61 19.00
CA LEU A 164 51.39 45.86 18.90
C LEU A 164 51.20 44.52 19.60
N TYR A 165 51.52 43.42 18.94
CA TYR A 165 51.38 42.09 19.54
C TYR A 165 52.73 41.51 19.93
N ARG A 166 52.81 40.89 21.11
CA ARG A 166 53.98 40.14 21.60
C ARG A 166 54.04 38.78 20.92
N ALA A 167 54.44 38.78 19.65
CA ALA A 167 54.43 37.59 18.81
C ALA A 167 55.39 36.50 19.30
N ASP A 168 56.55 36.88 19.87
CA ASP A 168 57.53 35.93 20.40
C ASP A 168 57.03 35.22 21.67
N ASP A 169 56.25 35.92 22.50
CA ASP A 169 55.59 35.30 23.66
C ASP A 169 54.58 34.25 23.21
N LEU A 170 53.79 34.54 22.17
CA LEU A 170 52.84 33.59 21.59
C LEU A 170 53.54 32.32 21.09
N VAL A 171 54.65 32.46 20.35
CA VAL A 171 55.41 31.30 19.85
C VAL A 171 56.03 30.53 21.00
N ARG A 172 56.65 31.21 21.96
CA ARG A 172 57.26 30.58 23.14
C ARG A 172 56.24 29.77 23.91
N ASP A 173 55.06 30.33 24.13
CA ASP A 173 53.98 29.64 24.82
C ASP A 173 53.49 28.43 24.02
N ALA A 174 53.29 28.58 22.69
CA ALA A 174 52.89 27.48 21.82
C ALA A 174 53.93 26.35 21.82
N SER A 175 55.22 26.66 21.74
CA SER A 175 56.31 25.69 21.80
C SER A 175 56.40 24.99 23.16
N SER A 176 55.93 25.61 24.23
CA SER A 176 55.91 25.00 25.57
C SER A 176 54.82 23.94 25.77
N VAL A 177 53.82 23.89 24.88
CA VAL A 177 52.73 22.91 24.97
C VAL A 177 53.21 21.54 24.49
N PRO A 178 53.22 20.52 25.37
CA PRO A 178 53.59 19.17 24.99
C PRO A 178 52.42 18.49 24.28
N VAL A 179 52.36 18.62 22.95
CA VAL A 179 51.49 17.77 22.12
C VAL A 179 52.29 16.53 21.76
N SER A 180 52.09 15.44 22.51
CA SER A 180 52.74 14.15 22.22
C SER A 180 52.16 13.54 20.95
N GLU A 181 53.03 13.08 20.04
CA GLU A 181 52.63 12.36 18.84
C GLU A 181 51.87 11.07 19.19
N GLU A 182 52.22 10.42 20.31
CA GLU A 182 51.54 9.21 20.79
C GLU A 182 50.07 9.48 21.14
N ALA A 183 49.81 10.62 21.81
CA ALA A 183 48.45 11.03 22.16
C ALA A 183 47.62 11.35 20.91
N LEU A 184 48.21 12.05 19.93
CA LEU A 184 47.55 12.30 18.65
C LEU A 184 47.26 11.02 17.88
N ALA A 185 48.16 10.04 17.90
CA ALA A 185 47.94 8.74 17.27
C ALA A 185 46.79 7.99 17.95
N LEU A 186 46.72 8.01 19.28
CA LEU A 186 45.61 7.44 20.04
C LEU A 186 44.27 8.08 19.64
N TYR A 187 44.16 9.42 19.70
CA TYR A 187 42.91 10.10 19.31
C TYR A 187 42.54 9.87 17.83
N THR A 188 43.54 9.68 16.95
CA THR A 188 43.27 9.30 15.56
C THR A 188 42.62 7.93 15.49
N SER A 189 43.15 6.94 16.21
CA SER A 189 42.58 5.60 16.25
C SER A 189 41.16 5.57 16.84
N GLU A 190 40.93 6.34 17.92
CA GLU A 190 39.60 6.48 18.54
C GLU A 190 38.61 7.12 17.57
N TRP A 191 39.02 8.16 16.85
CA TRP A 191 38.18 8.81 15.86
C TRP A 191 37.83 7.87 14.70
N GLU A 192 38.80 7.15 14.16
CA GLU A 192 38.59 6.18 13.08
C GLU A 192 37.65 5.04 13.50
N GLU A 193 37.80 4.53 14.73
CA GLU A 193 36.90 3.51 15.29
C GLU A 193 35.48 4.06 15.47
N SER A 194 35.35 5.30 15.98
CA SER A 194 34.06 5.97 16.09
C SER A 194 33.40 6.16 14.71
N GLN A 195 34.16 6.58 13.68
CA GLN A 195 33.64 6.72 12.33
C GLN A 195 33.24 5.37 11.73
N ARG A 196 34.04 4.31 11.93
CA ARG A 196 33.71 2.95 11.48
C ARG A 196 32.41 2.46 12.10
N THR A 197 32.23 2.70 13.39
CA THR A 197 31.01 2.31 14.13
C THR A 197 29.79 3.08 13.62
N LEU A 198 29.94 4.39 13.36
CA LEU A 198 28.87 5.21 12.79
C LEU A 198 28.48 4.75 11.38
N LEU A 199 29.45 4.48 10.52
CA LEU A 199 29.20 3.97 9.16
C LEU A 199 28.54 2.59 9.18
N ALA A 200 28.98 1.69 10.08
CA ALA A 200 28.36 0.37 10.25
C ALA A 200 26.90 0.48 10.70
N SER A 201 26.62 1.36 11.68
CA SER A 201 25.25 1.61 12.14
C SER A 201 24.37 2.23 11.04
N ALA A 202 24.91 3.15 10.24
CA ALA A 202 24.19 3.74 9.11
C ALA A 202 23.87 2.69 8.04
N ALA A 203 24.81 1.79 7.73
CA ALA A 203 24.60 0.69 6.79
C ALA A 203 23.56 -0.31 7.30
N GLU A 204 23.59 -0.63 8.59
CA GLU A 204 22.56 -1.48 9.22
C GLU A 204 21.17 -0.84 9.14
N LEU A 205 21.06 0.46 9.44
CA LEU A 205 19.81 1.20 9.33
C LEU A 205 19.26 1.22 7.90
N ASP A 206 20.12 1.33 6.89
CA ASP A 206 19.70 1.26 5.49
C ASP A 206 19.26 -0.16 5.08
N GLY A 207 19.97 -1.18 5.56
CA GLY A 207 19.56 -2.58 5.42
C GLY A 207 18.19 -2.86 6.06
N LEU A 208 17.94 -2.33 7.25
CA LEU A 208 16.65 -2.43 7.92
C LEU A 208 15.56 -1.67 7.17
N ARG A 209 15.85 -0.48 6.63
CA ARG A 209 14.89 0.30 5.83
C ARG A 209 14.48 -0.43 4.56
N THR A 210 15.44 -1.01 3.83
CA THR A 210 15.16 -1.77 2.60
C THR A 210 14.38 -3.05 2.89
N SER A 211 14.74 -3.79 3.94
CA SER A 211 14.00 -4.96 4.41
C SER A 211 12.56 -4.60 4.80
N ASN A 212 12.37 -3.53 5.58
CA ASN A 212 11.06 -3.09 6.01
C ASN A 212 10.19 -2.63 4.81
N ALA A 213 10.78 -1.95 3.82
CA ALA A 213 10.08 -1.62 2.58
C ALA A 213 9.63 -2.87 1.81
N SER A 214 10.47 -3.90 1.72
CA SER A 214 10.12 -5.18 1.09
C SER A 214 8.99 -5.89 1.83
N LEU A 215 9.10 -6.02 3.16
CA LEU A 215 8.07 -6.64 4.00
C LEU A 215 6.74 -5.88 3.89
N THR A 216 6.77 -4.55 3.89
CA THR A 216 5.58 -3.73 3.70
C THR A 216 4.92 -4.01 2.35
N SER A 217 5.70 -4.19 1.28
CA SER A 217 5.16 -4.56 -0.04
C SER A 217 4.55 -5.97 -0.04
N GLN A 218 5.19 -6.93 0.63
CA GLN A 218 4.66 -8.29 0.77
C GLN A 218 3.35 -8.31 1.55
N VAL A 219 3.26 -7.57 2.65
CA VAL A 219 2.03 -7.43 3.45
C VAL A 219 0.91 -6.88 2.58
N LYS A 220 1.14 -5.79 1.85
CA LYS A 220 0.13 -5.24 0.92
C LYS A 220 -0.32 -6.25 -0.15
N ALA A 221 0.59 -7.04 -0.69
CA ALA A 221 0.26 -8.07 -1.67
C ALA A 221 -0.58 -9.19 -1.06
N LEU A 222 -0.25 -9.63 0.16
CA LEU A 222 -1.02 -10.63 0.90
C LEU A 222 -2.41 -10.11 1.28
N GLU A 223 -2.51 -8.87 1.73
CA GLU A 223 -3.80 -8.19 2.01
C GLU A 223 -4.69 -8.14 0.77
N SER A 224 -4.13 -7.74 -0.38
CA SER A 224 -4.88 -7.72 -1.65
C SER A 224 -5.35 -9.11 -2.07
N ARG A 225 -4.51 -10.15 -1.89
CA ARG A 225 -4.90 -11.54 -2.17
C ARG A 225 -5.99 -12.05 -1.23
N ALA A 226 -5.90 -11.72 0.05
CA ALA A 226 -6.92 -12.08 1.04
C ALA A 226 -8.26 -11.42 0.68
N GLN A 227 -8.25 -10.12 0.35
CA GLN A 227 -9.44 -9.40 -0.08
C GLN A 227 -10.07 -10.00 -1.36
N ALA A 228 -9.25 -10.41 -2.33
CA ALA A 228 -9.74 -11.08 -3.53
C ALA A 228 -10.44 -12.41 -3.19
N HIS A 229 -9.82 -13.24 -2.35
CA HIS A 229 -10.38 -14.50 -1.90
C HIS A 229 -11.68 -14.33 -1.11
N ASP A 230 -11.76 -13.32 -0.23
CA ASP A 230 -13.00 -12.99 0.48
C ASP A 230 -14.12 -12.60 -0.49
N SER A 231 -13.80 -11.84 -1.55
CA SER A 231 -14.78 -11.47 -2.57
C SER A 231 -15.25 -12.66 -3.41
N GLU A 232 -14.35 -13.60 -3.74
CA GLU A 232 -14.69 -14.84 -4.44
C GLU A 232 -15.58 -15.73 -3.56
N HIS A 233 -15.27 -15.84 -2.27
CA HIS A 233 -16.10 -16.59 -1.33
C HIS A 233 -17.52 -16.03 -1.21
N VAL A 234 -17.67 -14.71 -1.13
CA VAL A 234 -18.99 -14.06 -1.12
C VAL A 234 -19.73 -14.34 -2.44
N GLY A 235 -19.03 -14.28 -3.58
CA GLY A 235 -19.60 -14.62 -4.89
C GLY A 235 -20.10 -16.06 -4.95
N ILE A 236 -19.27 -17.03 -4.56
CA ILE A 236 -19.62 -18.46 -4.53
C ILE A 236 -20.79 -18.72 -3.58
N ALA A 237 -20.80 -18.09 -2.39
CA ALA A 237 -21.91 -18.24 -1.45
C ALA A 237 -23.23 -17.70 -2.04
N SER A 238 -23.19 -16.55 -2.73
CA SER A 238 -24.35 -16.00 -3.43
C SER A 238 -24.85 -16.91 -4.55
N ASP A 239 -23.94 -17.45 -5.37
CA ASP A 239 -24.29 -18.39 -6.44
C ASP A 239 -24.88 -19.68 -5.88
N LEU A 240 -24.35 -20.18 -4.77
CA LEU A 240 -24.87 -21.37 -4.09
C LEU A 240 -26.29 -21.13 -3.55
N VAL A 241 -26.57 -19.97 -2.97
CA VAL A 241 -27.93 -19.59 -2.56
C VAL A 241 -28.85 -19.52 -3.77
N ARG A 242 -28.43 -18.89 -4.87
CA ARG A 242 -29.24 -18.79 -6.10
C ARG A 242 -29.56 -20.17 -6.67
N LEU A 243 -28.55 -21.03 -6.84
CA LEU A 243 -28.72 -22.38 -7.34
C LEU A 243 -29.58 -23.23 -6.41
N LYS A 244 -29.49 -23.03 -5.09
CA LYS A 244 -30.34 -23.72 -4.14
C LYS A 244 -31.81 -23.34 -4.31
N VAL A 245 -32.11 -22.04 -4.45
CA VAL A 245 -33.46 -21.55 -4.73
C VAL A 245 -33.98 -22.09 -6.06
N GLU A 246 -33.17 -22.05 -7.12
CA GLU A 246 -33.56 -22.58 -8.44
C GLU A 246 -33.84 -24.09 -8.39
N ASN A 247 -33.01 -24.85 -7.68
CA ASN A 247 -33.21 -26.28 -7.49
C ASN A 247 -34.48 -26.58 -6.68
N ASP A 248 -34.77 -25.79 -5.65
CA ASP A 248 -36.01 -25.93 -4.87
C ASP A 248 -37.24 -25.61 -5.76
N THR A 249 -37.18 -24.58 -6.61
CA THR A 249 -38.27 -24.29 -7.56
C THR A 249 -38.47 -25.41 -8.60
N LEU A 250 -37.39 -25.97 -9.14
CA LEU A 250 -37.46 -27.10 -10.07
C LEU A 250 -37.97 -28.38 -9.38
N ALA A 251 -37.70 -28.54 -8.08
CA ALA A 251 -38.24 -29.64 -7.29
C ALA A 251 -39.77 -29.51 -7.13
N ASP A 252 -40.26 -28.31 -6.79
CA ASP A 252 -41.69 -28.01 -6.70
C ASP A 252 -42.39 -28.21 -8.06
N GLU A 253 -41.78 -27.75 -9.16
CA GLU A 253 -42.30 -27.98 -10.52
C GLU A 253 -42.35 -29.48 -10.86
N ASN A 254 -41.30 -30.23 -10.53
CA ASN A 254 -41.28 -31.67 -10.74
C ASN A 254 -42.35 -32.40 -9.92
N GLU A 255 -42.60 -31.97 -8.68
CA GLU A 255 -43.67 -32.52 -7.84
C GLU A 255 -45.04 -32.20 -8.44
N GLY A 256 -45.25 -30.98 -8.90
CA GLY A 256 -46.47 -30.56 -9.61
C GLY A 256 -46.71 -31.37 -10.89
N LEU A 257 -45.69 -31.55 -11.73
CA LEU A 257 -45.77 -32.38 -12.94
C LEU A 257 -46.06 -33.85 -12.62
N LYS A 258 -45.45 -34.41 -11.56
CA LYS A 258 -45.77 -35.77 -11.10
C LYS A 258 -47.22 -35.90 -10.69
N LEU A 259 -47.77 -34.94 -9.94
CA LEU A 259 -49.18 -34.92 -9.57
C LEU A 259 -50.10 -34.84 -10.79
N GLN A 260 -49.77 -34.01 -11.78
CA GLN A 260 -50.51 -33.94 -13.04
C GLN A 260 -50.47 -35.27 -13.81
N VAL A 261 -49.30 -35.90 -13.90
CA VAL A 261 -49.15 -37.22 -14.54
C VAL A 261 -49.98 -38.28 -13.82
N GLU A 262 -50.02 -38.25 -12.48
CA GLU A 262 -50.81 -39.17 -11.68
C GLU A 262 -52.32 -38.95 -11.89
N GLN A 263 -52.78 -37.69 -11.92
CA GLN A 263 -54.17 -37.35 -12.22
C GLN A 263 -54.56 -37.79 -13.64
N LEU A 264 -53.70 -37.51 -14.62
CA LEU A 264 -53.93 -37.95 -16.00
C LEU A 264 -53.96 -39.47 -16.11
N ARG A 265 -53.10 -40.19 -15.38
CA ARG A 265 -53.15 -41.66 -15.27
C ARG A 265 -54.49 -42.13 -14.70
N GLN A 266 -54.94 -41.55 -13.59
CA GLN A 266 -56.24 -41.90 -13.01
C GLN A 266 -57.40 -41.68 -13.98
N VAL A 267 -57.39 -40.56 -14.72
CA VAL A 267 -58.41 -40.28 -15.74
C VAL A 267 -58.34 -41.28 -16.89
N VAL A 268 -57.14 -41.64 -17.35
CA VAL A 268 -56.95 -42.65 -18.41
C VAL A 268 -57.41 -44.02 -17.94
N ASP A 269 -57.15 -44.39 -16.68
CA ASP A 269 -57.56 -45.68 -16.11
C ASP A 269 -59.08 -45.73 -15.83
N SER A 270 -59.73 -44.59 -15.52
CA SER A 270 -61.17 -44.52 -15.29
C SER A 270 -62.00 -44.41 -16.59
N GLN A 271 -61.41 -43.88 -17.67
CA GLN A 271 -62.05 -43.78 -18.98
C GLN A 271 -62.66 -45.09 -19.50
N PRO A 272 -61.97 -46.25 -19.53
CA PRO A 272 -62.57 -47.48 -20.03
C PRO A 272 -63.79 -47.92 -19.20
N ALA A 273 -63.77 -47.71 -17.88
CA ALA A 273 -64.91 -48.01 -17.01
C ALA A 273 -66.09 -47.04 -17.24
N GLU A 274 -65.83 -45.74 -17.40
CA GLU A 274 -66.87 -44.77 -17.77
C GLU A 274 -67.48 -45.05 -19.15
N VAL A 275 -66.63 -45.39 -20.13
CA VAL A 275 -67.07 -45.75 -21.49
C VAL A 275 -67.91 -47.02 -21.43
N GLU A 276 -67.48 -48.05 -20.69
CA GLU A 276 -68.25 -49.28 -20.52
C GLU A 276 -69.60 -49.02 -19.82
N SER A 277 -69.62 -48.16 -18.80
CA SER A 277 -70.86 -47.76 -18.11
C SER A 277 -71.82 -47.03 -19.05
N LYS A 278 -71.34 -46.05 -19.82
CA LYS A 278 -72.16 -45.34 -20.82
C LYS A 278 -72.66 -46.28 -21.91
N LEU A 279 -71.82 -47.21 -22.37
CA LEU A 279 -72.22 -48.23 -23.35
C LEU A 279 -73.30 -49.14 -22.79
N ARG A 280 -73.20 -49.55 -21.51
CA ARG A 280 -74.23 -50.33 -20.82
C ARG A 280 -75.55 -49.58 -20.72
N GLU A 281 -75.53 -48.31 -20.30
CA GLU A 281 -76.74 -47.48 -20.25
C GLU A 281 -77.40 -47.31 -21.62
N GLU A 282 -76.60 -47.14 -22.68
CA GLU A 282 -77.11 -47.08 -24.05
C GLU A 282 -77.68 -48.43 -24.50
N MET A 283 -77.01 -49.54 -24.17
CA MET A 283 -77.51 -50.90 -24.44
C MET A 283 -78.83 -51.16 -23.71
N GLU A 284 -78.97 -50.78 -22.45
CA GLU A 284 -80.21 -50.89 -21.68
C GLU A 284 -81.33 -50.05 -22.29
N ARG A 285 -81.04 -48.81 -22.72
CA ARG A 285 -81.99 -47.98 -23.47
C ARG A 285 -82.45 -48.63 -24.77
N ILE A 286 -81.52 -49.21 -25.53
CA ILE A 286 -81.83 -49.93 -26.78
C ILE A 286 -82.67 -51.18 -26.49
N LEU A 287 -82.33 -51.94 -25.45
CA LEU A 287 -83.09 -53.12 -25.02
C LEU A 287 -84.52 -52.76 -24.61
N ALA A 288 -84.70 -51.71 -23.81
CA ALA A 288 -86.01 -51.21 -23.43
C ALA A 288 -86.85 -50.80 -24.66
N ARG A 289 -86.24 -50.09 -25.61
CA ARG A 289 -86.89 -49.71 -26.86
C ARG A 289 -87.23 -50.92 -27.73
N ASN A 290 -86.39 -51.95 -27.74
CA ASN A 290 -86.62 -53.18 -28.50
C ASN A 290 -87.79 -53.99 -27.91
N ILE A 291 -87.89 -54.05 -26.58
CA ILE A 291 -89.04 -54.66 -25.89
C ILE A 291 -90.34 -53.90 -26.22
N GLU A 292 -90.30 -52.57 -26.24
CA GLU A 292 -91.44 -51.73 -26.61
C GLU A 292 -91.90 -52.01 -28.05
N VAL A 293 -90.96 -52.05 -29.00
CA VAL A 293 -91.21 -52.40 -30.40
C VAL A 293 -91.69 -53.85 -30.56
N GLN A 294 -91.18 -54.80 -29.76
CA GLN A 294 -91.70 -56.18 -29.76
C GLN A 294 -93.14 -56.27 -29.25
N ASN A 295 -93.50 -55.49 -28.23
CA ASN A 295 -94.87 -55.42 -27.72
C ASN A 295 -95.81 -54.78 -28.74
N GLU A 296 -95.38 -53.70 -29.41
CA GLU A 296 -96.13 -53.09 -30.52
C GLU A 296 -96.33 -54.10 -31.67
N ASN A 297 -95.28 -54.81 -32.07
CA ASN A 297 -95.37 -55.84 -33.11
C ASN A 297 -96.26 -57.01 -32.69
N ARG A 298 -96.33 -57.35 -31.40
CA ARG A 298 -97.25 -58.38 -30.89
C ARG A 298 -98.70 -57.90 -30.93
N GLY A 299 -98.96 -56.65 -30.53
CA GLY A 299 -100.29 -56.05 -30.62
C GLY A 299 -100.79 -55.96 -32.06
N LEU A 300 -99.92 -55.54 -32.99
CA LEU A 300 -100.25 -55.54 -34.42
C LEU A 300 -100.55 -56.94 -34.97
N LYS A 301 -99.87 -57.99 -34.46
CA LYS A 301 -100.18 -59.39 -34.84
C LYS A 301 -101.53 -59.86 -34.30
N GLU A 302 -101.89 -59.45 -33.08
CA GLU A 302 -103.19 -59.78 -32.49
C GLU A 302 -104.33 -59.07 -33.26
N GLU A 303 -104.18 -57.80 -33.64
CA GLU A 303 -105.14 -57.09 -34.50
C GLU A 303 -105.30 -57.74 -35.89
N VAL A 304 -104.20 -58.21 -36.50
CA VAL A 304 -104.28 -58.96 -37.76
C VAL A 304 -105.03 -60.28 -37.56
N GLY A 305 -104.81 -60.99 -36.46
CA GLY A 305 -105.51 -62.23 -36.13
C GLY A 305 -107.02 -62.02 -35.90
N GLU A 306 -107.41 -60.94 -35.24
CA GLU A 306 -108.83 -60.58 -35.07
C GLU A 306 -109.49 -60.25 -36.41
N MET A 307 -108.80 -59.49 -37.27
CA MET A 307 -109.29 -59.10 -38.58
C MET A 307 -109.40 -60.30 -39.54
N GLU A 308 -108.52 -61.30 -39.42
CA GLU A 308 -108.64 -62.59 -40.11
C GLU A 308 -109.86 -63.38 -39.62
N GLY A 309 -110.16 -63.37 -38.32
CA GLY A 309 -111.34 -64.00 -37.74
C GLY A 309 -112.66 -63.43 -38.27
N VAL A 310 -112.77 -62.10 -38.32
CA VAL A 310 -113.94 -61.40 -38.88
C VAL A 310 -114.11 -61.71 -40.37
N LEU A 311 -113.01 -61.82 -41.12
CA LEU A 311 -113.04 -62.17 -42.54
C LEU A 311 -113.59 -63.58 -42.79
N VAL A 312 -113.26 -64.55 -41.92
CA VAL A 312 -113.77 -65.91 -41.99
C VAL A 312 -115.28 -65.95 -41.67
N GLU A 313 -115.71 -65.17 -40.69
CA GLU A 313 -117.12 -65.08 -40.28
C GLU A 313 -118.00 -64.49 -41.40
N VAL A 314 -117.53 -63.42 -42.06
CA VAL A 314 -118.20 -62.81 -43.22
C VAL A 314 -118.21 -63.75 -44.42
N LYS A 315 -117.14 -64.54 -44.64
CA LYS A 315 -117.13 -65.56 -45.71
C LYS A 315 -118.13 -66.69 -45.47
N MET A 316 -118.30 -67.13 -44.22
CA MET A 316 -119.32 -68.13 -43.87
C MET A 316 -120.74 -67.60 -44.08
N SER A 317 -121.01 -66.33 -43.73
CA SER A 317 -122.33 -65.73 -43.94
C SER A 317 -122.67 -65.54 -45.42
N LEU A 318 -121.67 -65.26 -46.26
CA LEU A 318 -121.84 -65.15 -47.71
C LEU A 318 -122.15 -66.52 -48.35
N ALA A 319 -121.48 -67.57 -47.91
CA ALA A 319 -121.73 -68.94 -48.39
C ALA A 319 -123.16 -69.41 -48.04
N GLN A 320 -123.65 -69.07 -46.85
CA GLN A 320 -125.01 -69.41 -46.40
C GLN A 320 -126.09 -68.70 -47.25
N THR A 321 -125.90 -67.41 -47.53
CA THR A 321 -126.83 -66.63 -48.36
C THR A 321 -126.82 -67.03 -49.83
N GLN A 322 -125.68 -67.52 -50.34
CA GLN A 322 -125.56 -68.02 -51.72
C GLN A 322 -126.26 -69.38 -51.89
N SER A 323 -126.20 -70.26 -50.88
CA SER A 323 -126.97 -71.51 -50.83
C SER A 323 -128.49 -71.27 -50.84
N ASP A 324 -128.97 -70.27 -50.09
CA ASP A 324 -130.39 -69.93 -50.06
C ASP A 324 -130.89 -69.32 -51.38
N HIS A 325 -130.03 -68.57 -52.08
CA HIS A 325 -130.33 -68.02 -53.40
C HIS A 325 -130.47 -69.11 -54.48
N ASP A 326 -129.62 -70.13 -54.46
CA ASP A 326 -129.69 -71.25 -55.41
C ASP A 326 -130.91 -72.15 -55.18
N ALA A 327 -131.32 -72.34 -53.92
CA ALA A 327 -132.55 -73.06 -53.56
C ALA A 327 -133.83 -72.34 -54.04
N LEU A 328 -133.85 -71.01 -54.00
CA LEU A 328 -134.95 -70.18 -54.52
C LEU A 328 -135.00 -70.17 -56.05
N LYS A 329 -133.83 -70.19 -56.73
CA LYS A 329 -133.74 -70.29 -58.19
C LYS A 329 -134.28 -71.61 -58.75
N GLN A 330 -134.00 -72.73 -58.09
CA GLN A 330 -134.58 -74.02 -58.49
C GLN A 330 -136.11 -74.04 -58.36
N ARG A 331 -136.67 -73.47 -57.28
CA ARG A 331 -138.13 -73.36 -57.11
C ARG A 331 -138.80 -72.44 -58.15
N TRP A 332 -138.12 -71.39 -58.60
CA TRP A 332 -138.62 -70.54 -59.69
C TRP A 332 -138.65 -71.27 -61.04
N SER A 333 -137.61 -72.06 -61.35
CA SER A 333 -137.56 -72.84 -62.60
C SER A 333 -138.65 -73.93 -62.67
N SER A 334 -139.06 -74.53 -61.55
CA SER A 334 -140.14 -75.54 -61.53
C SER A 334 -141.54 -74.94 -61.69
N VAL A 335 -141.74 -73.67 -61.32
CA VAL A 335 -143.01 -72.95 -61.50
C VAL A 335 -143.16 -72.43 -62.93
N GLN A 336 -142.07 -72.02 -63.57
CA GLN A 336 -142.09 -71.54 -64.96
C GLN A 336 -142.30 -72.67 -65.98
N ALA A 337 -141.95 -73.92 -65.65
CA ALA A 337 -142.22 -75.09 -66.48
C ALA A 337 -143.68 -75.59 -66.42
N MET A 338 -144.48 -75.20 -65.42
CA MET A 338 -145.91 -75.55 -65.31
C MET A 338 -146.86 -74.59 -66.03
N LEU A 339 -146.36 -73.47 -66.57
CA LEU A 339 -147.18 -72.44 -67.22
C LEU A 339 -147.17 -72.48 -68.76
N ASN A 340 -146.63 -73.55 -69.36
CA ASN A 340 -146.64 -73.77 -70.81
C ASN A 340 -147.47 -74.99 -71.22
N ASN A 341 -148.75 -75.03 -70.81
CA ASN A 341 -149.74 -75.94 -71.40
C ASN A 341 -151.17 -75.39 -71.29
N LYS A 342 -151.46 -74.37 -72.12
CA LYS A 342 -152.72 -74.20 -72.85
C LYS A 342 -152.53 -73.23 -74.01
#